data_AF-E6VPX7-F1
#
_entry.id   AF-E6VPX7-F1
#
_cell.length_a   1.000
_cell.length_b   1.000
_cell.length_c   1.000
_cell.angle_alpha   90.00
_cell.angle_beta   90.00
_cell.angle_gamma   90.00
#
_symmetry.space_group_name_H-M   'P 1'
#
loop_
_entity.id
_entity.type
_entity.pdbx_description
1 polymer ?
#
loop_
_entity_poly.entity_id
_entity_poly.type
_entity_poly.pdbx_seq_one_letter_code
_entity_poly.pdbx_strand_id
1 'polypeptide(L)' 'MKLSVELPADVHQGLRAYAEVIARETGQQTPEPARLIAPMLQRFMATDRAFQRLRRSHRTGA' A
#
# COMPACT_ATOMS: atom_id res chain seq x y z
N MET A 1 10.62 11.17 -3.88
CA MET A 1 10.51 10.43 -5.15
C MET A 1 9.05 10.42 -5.59
N LYS A 2 8.75 10.75 -6.86
CA LYS A 2 7.41 10.65 -7.44
C LYS A 2 7.40 9.54 -8.49
N LEU A 3 6.40 8.66 -8.42
CA LEU A 3 6.20 7.57 -9.35
C LEU A 3 4.88 7.77 -10.09
N SER A 4 4.86 7.44 -11.38
CA SER A 4 3.64 7.25 -12.15
C SER A 4 3.48 5.76 -12.42
N VAL A 5 2.31 5.21 -12.16
CA VAL A 5 2.01 3.78 -12.32
C VAL A 5 0.68 3.62 -13.04
N GLU A 6 0.61 2.63 -13.93
CA GLU A 6 -0.64 2.23 -14.57
C GLU A 6 -1.32 1.17 -13.69
N LEU A 7 -2.61 1.36 -13.43
CA LEU A 7 -3.42 0.42 -12.67
C LEU A 7 -4.56 -0.09 -13.55
N PRO A 8 -4.85 -1.40 -13.51
CA PRO A 8 -6.09 -1.94 -14.03
C PRO A 8 -7.31 -1.19 -13.46
N ALA A 9 -8.35 -1.03 -14.28
CA ALA A 9 -9.52 -0.25 -13.91
C ALA A 9 -10.25 -0.81 -12.69
N ASP A 10 -10.34 -2.13 -12.57
CA ASP A 10 -10.92 -2.85 -11.44
C ASP A 10 -10.16 -2.57 -10.13
N VAL A 11 -8.82 -2.54 -10.16
CA VAL A 11 -7.99 -2.18 -9.00
C VAL A 11 -8.26 -0.74 -8.56
N HIS A 12 -8.36 0.20 -9.50
CA HIS A 12 -8.70 1.59 -9.17
C HIS A 12 -10.09 1.72 -8.55
N GLN A 13 -11.11 1.02 -9.08
CA GLN A 13 -12.45 1.02 -8.46
C GLN A 13 -12.43 0.39 -7.07
N GLY A 14 -11.67 -0.69 -6.87
CA GLY A 14 -11.46 -1.29 -5.56
C GLY A 14 -10.84 -0.33 -4.56
N LEU A 15 -9.82 0.44 -4.96
CA LEU A 15 -9.20 1.47 -4.11
C LEU A 15 -10.18 2.59 -3.72
N ARG A 16 -11.05 3.02 -4.65
CA ARG A 16 -12.09 4.01 -4.35
C ARG A 16 -13.09 3.48 -3.32
N ALA A 17 -13.60 2.27 -3.53
CA ALA A 17 -14.51 1.63 -2.59
C ALA A 17 -13.87 1.45 -1.21
N TYR A 18 -12.60 1.04 -1.17
CA TYR A 18 -11.86 0.87 0.08
C TYR A 18 -11.67 2.20 0.83
N ALA A 19 -11.39 3.30 0.12
CA ALA A 19 -11.31 4.64 0.71
C ALA A 19 -12.64 5.04 1.36
N GLU A 20 -13.77 4.75 0.73
CA GLU A 20 -15.09 5.02 1.30
C GLU A 20 -15.34 4.23 2.59
N VAL A 21 -14.93 2.96 2.64
CA VAL A 21 -15.05 2.14 3.85
C VAL A 21 -14.26 2.76 5.00
N ILE A 22 -13.00 3.15 4.77
CA ILE A 22 -12.17 3.82 5.79
C ILE A 22 -12.83 5.10 6.29
N ALA A 23 -13.39 5.91 5.38
CA ALA A 23 -14.08 7.15 5.74
C ALA A 23 -15.26 6.89 6.67
N ARG A 24 -16.07 5.88 6.34
CA ARG A 24 -17.25 5.46 7.13
C ARG A 24 -16.85 4.93 8.51
N GLU A 25 -15.79 4.13 8.58
CA GLU A 25 -15.30 3.55 9.83
C GLU A 25 -14.67 4.59 10.77
N THR A 26 -13.96 5.58 10.20
CA THR A 26 -13.23 6.59 10.98
C THR A 26 -14.02 7.87 11.24
N GLY A 27 -15.16 8.07 10.54
CA GLY A 27 -15.90 9.33 10.52
C GLY A 27 -15.14 10.48 9.83
N GLN A 28 -14.04 10.19 9.15
CA GLN A 28 -13.22 11.18 8.46
C GLN A 28 -13.62 11.33 7.00
N GLN A 29 -13.07 12.35 6.34
CA GLN A 29 -13.24 12.53 4.89
C GLN A 29 -12.61 11.35 4.13
N THR A 30 -13.22 10.98 3.01
CA THR A 30 -12.70 9.95 2.13
C THR A 30 -11.28 10.29 1.65
N PRO A 31 -10.28 9.45 1.96
CA PRO A 31 -8.92 9.71 1.51
C PRO A 31 -8.82 9.56 0.00
N GLU A 32 -7.93 10.36 -0.60
CA GLU A 32 -7.54 10.19 -2.01
C GLU A 32 -7.04 8.75 -2.25
N PRO A 33 -7.61 7.98 -3.19
CA PRO A 33 -7.27 6.57 -3.38
C PRO A 33 -5.77 6.32 -3.59
N ALA A 34 -5.09 7.22 -4.30
CA ALA A 34 -3.65 7.11 -4.55
C ALA A 34 -2.81 7.22 -3.25
N ARG A 35 -3.31 7.94 -2.24
CA ARG A 35 -2.62 8.07 -0.94
C ARG A 35 -2.65 6.80 -0.11
N LEU A 36 -3.52 5.84 -0.44
CA LEU A 36 -3.59 4.54 0.22
C LEU A 36 -2.51 3.58 -0.28
N ILE A 37 -2.01 3.76 -1.50
CA ILE A 37 -1.07 2.83 -2.14
C ILE A 37 0.22 2.71 -1.33
N ALA A 38 0.84 3.82 -0.96
CA ALA A 38 2.10 3.82 -0.21
C ALA A 38 1.99 3.10 1.17
N PRO A 39 1.05 3.45 2.07
CA PRO A 39 0.91 2.74 3.34
C PRO A 39 0.48 1.28 3.16
N MET A 40 -0.29 0.93 2.12
CA MET A 40 -0.62 -0.47 1.81
C MET A 40 0.63 -1.27 1.40
N LEU A 41 1.45 -0.73 0.48
CA LEU A 41 2.71 -1.37 0.07
C LEU A 41 3.69 -1.49 1.23
N GLN A 42 3.77 -0.47 2.09
CA GLN A 42 4.60 -0.52 3.29
C GLN A 42 4.15 -1.65 4.22
N ARG A 43 2.84 -1.78 4.48
CA ARG A 43 2.29 -2.88 5.29
C ARG A 43 2.55 -4.24 4.65
N PHE A 44 2.39 -4.36 3.35
CA PHE A 44 2.68 -5.58 2.60
C PHE A 44 4.17 -5.99 2.74
N MET A 45 5.10 -5.08 2.45
CA MET A 45 6.54 -5.33 2.62
C MET A 45 6.93 -5.63 4.07
N ALA A 46 6.22 -5.02 5.03
CA ALA A 46 6.45 -5.26 6.45
C ALA A 46 5.96 -6.63 6.92
N THR A 47 5.07 -7.33 6.20
CA THR A 47 4.57 -8.65 6.59
C THR A 47 5.10 -9.79 5.71
N ASP A 48 5.65 -9.49 4.55
CA ASP A 48 6.29 -10.47 3.66
C ASP A 48 7.56 -11.05 4.29
N ARG A 49 7.46 -12.29 4.82
CA ARG A 49 8.56 -12.99 5.47
C ARG A 49 9.70 -13.33 4.52
N ALA A 50 9.42 -13.65 3.26
CA ALA A 50 10.46 -13.96 2.28
C ALA A 50 11.28 -12.69 1.98
N PHE A 51 10.60 -11.58 1.75
CA PHE A 51 11.22 -10.27 1.60
C PHE A 51 12.06 -9.88 2.83
N GLN A 52 11.52 -10.06 4.04
CA GLN A 52 12.26 -9.77 5.27
C GLN A 52 13.53 -10.61 5.42
N ARG A 53 13.47 -11.92 5.12
CA ARG A 53 14.63 -12.82 5.20
C ARG A 53 15.73 -12.37 4.25
N LEU A 54 15.39 -12.14 2.98
CA LEU A 54 16.34 -11.67 1.97
C LEU A 54 16.96 -10.32 2.37
N ARG A 55 16.14 -9.38 2.83
CA ARG A 55 16.61 -8.07 3.29
C ARG A 55 17.55 -8.17 4.50
N ARG A 56 17.35 -9.15 5.40
CA ARG A 56 18.26 -9.41 6.53
C ARG A 56 19.56 -10.04 6.07
N SER A 57 19.53 -11.05 5.20
CA SER A 57 20.75 -11.66 4.65
C SER A 57 21.62 -10.65 3.89
N HIS A 58 21.02 -9.74 3.13
CA HIS A 58 21.77 -8.66 2.46
C HIS A 58 22.38 -7.65 3.42
N ARG A 59 21.88 -7.53 4.65
CA ARG A 59 22.38 -6.58 5.65
C ARG A 59 23.43 -7.18 6.59
N THR A 60 23.63 -8.49 6.55
CA THR A 60 24.65 -9.21 7.34
C THR A 60 25.87 -9.61 6.48
N GLY A 61 25.88 -9.27 5.19
CA GLY A 61 26.99 -9.54 4.25
C GLY A 61 27.81 -8.30 3.88
N ALA A 62 27.99 -7.34 4.80
CA ALA A 62 28.89 -6.20 4.67
C ALA A 62 29.91 -6.21 5.81
#